data_AF-A0A8S2LQ49-F1
#
_entry.id   AF-A0A8S2LQ49-F1
#
_cell.length_a   1.000
_cell.length_b   1.000
_cell.length_c   1.000
_cell.angle_alpha   90.00
_cell.angle_beta   90.00
_cell.angle_gamma   90.00
#
_symmetry.space_group_name_H-M   'P 1'
#
loop_
_entity.id
_entity.type
_entity.pdbx_description
1 polymer ?
#
loop_
_entity_poly.entity_id
_entity_poly.type
_entity_poly.pdbx_seq_one_letter_code
_entity_poly.pdbx_strand_id
1 'polypeptide(L)'
;MILLNLYCSLRVIFLVITSLVEFSIKQAVAGDGHVVLTWDKVPDVTGYRIEYGLNSRIDSKVVDSETTTLTLVGLDNGSTYNVKVIALAKTRALIATPIVSITLPQWSGLQSQQMGLLVNENDPVSLAVADYYRIRRQIPSENIVYLNIPKIVALTPDQFAPLKAKVDAMLPATVQALAISWTIPFRVGCNSITSALTLGYMDGPCQTGTCNWATRSPYYDSNSTKPFTDFNIRPAMMLAAHNVDQIKSLIDRGIASDGTNPSGSAYIMNTTDSVRSLRAKIFPAQDLGKALSPYVNARIMSANFISGTTDALFYFQGLVSVSNIATNKFPPGAVADHLTSFGGILTGKSGQMSALEFIAGGATGTFGTVSEPCAYSQKFPFPSFVISRYTKGETLIEAYWKSILQVFQGIFVGEPLANPWRKKLA
;
A
#
# COMPACT_ATOMS: atom_id res chain seq x y z
N MET A 1 55.39 30.57 55.36
CA MET A 1 54.08 31.23 55.17
C MET A 1 53.63 31.08 53.72
N ILE A 2 53.59 29.84 53.22
CA ILE A 2 53.33 29.48 51.82
C ILE A 2 52.41 28.26 51.90
N LEU A 3 51.10 28.47 52.06
CA LEU A 3 50.09 27.42 51.92
C LEU A 3 48.64 27.94 51.96
N LEU A 4 48.40 29.23 51.68
CA LEU A 4 47.04 29.79 51.61
C LEU A 4 46.61 30.36 50.26
N ASN A 5 47.44 30.23 49.20
CA ASN A 5 47.17 30.87 47.90
C ASN A 5 46.92 29.91 46.71
N LEU A 6 46.79 28.59 46.93
CA LEU A 6 46.47 27.65 45.83
C LEU A 6 45.03 27.09 45.86
N TYR A 7 44.25 27.30 46.91
CA TYR A 7 42.86 26.79 46.97
C TYR A 7 41.80 27.73 46.37
N CYS A 8 42.15 28.99 46.10
CA CYS A 8 41.19 29.97 45.53
C CYS A 8 41.20 30.01 44.00
N SER A 9 42.22 29.47 43.33
CA SER A 9 42.37 29.59 41.86
C SER A 9 41.89 28.39 41.04
N LEU A 10 41.63 27.21 41.64
CA LEU A 10 41.07 26.05 40.90
C LEU A 10 39.53 25.97 40.96
N ARG A 11 38.89 26.52 41.99
CA ARG A 11 37.42 26.57 42.07
C ARG A 11 36.79 27.68 41.23
N VAL A 12 37.57 28.72 40.88
CA VAL A 12 37.10 29.82 40.01
C VAL A 12 37.29 29.50 38.52
N ILE A 13 38.14 28.53 38.15
CA ILE A 13 38.26 28.07 36.76
C ILE A 13 37.22 26.97 36.44
N PHE A 14 36.70 26.25 37.44
CA PHE A 14 35.60 25.29 37.24
C PHE A 14 34.20 25.92 37.27
N LEU A 15 34.11 27.25 37.48
CA LEU A 15 32.84 27.96 37.63
C LEU A 15 32.71 29.15 36.67
N VAL A 16 33.41 29.14 35.54
CA VAL A 16 33.20 30.10 34.43
C VAL A 16 33.41 29.41 33.08
N ILE A 17 32.88 28.20 32.87
CA ILE A 17 32.39 27.73 31.56
C ILE A 17 31.20 26.78 31.82
N THR A 18 30.18 27.22 32.57
CA THR A 18 28.82 26.92 32.11
C THR A 18 28.48 28.00 31.09
N SER A 19 29.19 27.96 29.95
CA SER A 19 28.54 28.35 28.71
C SER A 19 27.23 27.57 28.73
N LEU A 20 26.12 28.32 28.72
CA LEU A 20 24.80 27.78 28.42
C LEU A 20 24.94 27.11 27.05
N VAL A 21 25.39 25.85 27.02
CA VAL A 21 25.27 25.05 25.81
C VAL A 21 23.78 24.88 25.66
N GLU A 22 23.16 25.75 24.86
CA GLU A 22 21.79 25.60 24.43
C GLU A 22 21.72 24.31 23.63
N PHE A 23 21.42 23.22 24.32
CA PHE A 23 21.22 21.93 23.73
C PHE A 23 19.76 21.82 23.33
N SER A 24 19.50 21.85 22.03
CA SER A 24 18.15 21.89 21.47
C SER A 24 17.98 20.91 20.31
N ILE A 25 16.73 20.56 20.03
CA ILE A 25 16.35 19.92 18.78
C ILE A 25 16.23 21.04 17.74
N LYS A 26 17.09 21.03 16.73
CA LYS A 26 17.11 22.01 15.65
C LYS A 26 16.01 21.79 14.63
N GLN A 27 15.68 20.52 14.40
CA GLN A 27 14.67 20.14 13.43
C GLN A 27 13.94 18.90 13.89
N ALA A 28 12.62 18.92 13.76
CA ALA A 28 11.76 17.76 13.93
C ALA A 28 10.71 17.76 12.81
N VAL A 29 10.98 17.02 11.74
CA VAL A 29 10.12 16.96 10.56
C VAL A 29 9.31 15.69 10.59
N ALA A 30 7.99 15.83 10.74
CA ALA A 30 7.06 14.73 10.63
C ALA A 30 6.87 14.32 9.16
N GLY A 31 7.04 13.04 8.90
CA GLY A 31 6.71 12.37 7.65
C GLY A 31 5.64 11.31 7.87
N ASP A 32 5.45 10.47 6.86
CA ASP A 32 4.50 9.37 6.89
C ASP A 32 4.99 8.24 7.80
N GLY A 33 4.41 8.11 8.99
CA GLY A 33 4.79 7.09 9.98
C GLY A 33 6.20 7.25 10.57
N HIS A 34 6.83 8.40 10.37
CA HIS A 34 8.19 8.67 10.84
C HIS A 34 8.41 10.15 11.18
N VAL A 35 9.46 10.41 11.97
CA VAL A 35 9.93 11.76 12.30
C VAL A 35 11.45 11.80 12.12
N VAL A 36 11.94 12.76 11.35
CA VAL A 36 13.38 13.05 11.23
C VAL A 36 13.75 14.12 12.26
N LEU A 37 14.64 13.77 13.18
CA LEU A 37 15.15 14.64 14.23
C LEU A 37 16.59 15.05 13.93
N THR A 38 16.93 16.31 14.15
CA THR A 38 18.31 16.81 14.18
C THR A 38 18.51 17.70 15.40
N TRP A 39 19.63 17.55 16.11
CA TRP A 39 19.93 18.27 17.36
C TRP A 39 21.35 18.83 17.39
N ASP A 40 21.63 19.72 18.35
CA ASP A 40 22.96 20.31 18.55
C ASP A 40 23.99 19.26 19.03
N LYS A 41 25.22 19.29 18.49
CA LYS A 41 26.32 18.45 19.00
C LYS A 41 26.77 18.96 20.37
N VAL A 42 26.87 18.07 21.34
CA VAL A 42 27.40 18.34 22.69
C VAL A 42 28.83 17.79 22.78
N PRO A 43 29.84 18.59 23.19
CA PRO A 43 31.20 18.11 23.33
C PRO A 43 31.35 17.13 24.50
N ASP A 44 32.35 16.26 24.43
CA ASP A 44 32.76 15.32 25.49
C ASP A 44 31.68 14.32 25.97
N VAL A 45 30.66 14.08 25.14
CA VAL A 45 29.63 13.07 25.37
C VAL A 45 30.01 11.75 24.71
N THR A 46 29.53 10.65 25.25
CA THR A 46 29.72 9.31 24.68
C THR A 46 28.54 8.85 23.82
N GLY A 47 27.45 9.60 23.80
CA GLY A 47 26.26 9.28 23.01
C GLY A 47 25.04 10.11 23.38
N TYR A 48 23.93 9.82 22.70
CA TYR A 48 22.64 10.44 22.95
C TYR A 48 21.56 9.40 23.20
N ARG A 49 20.66 9.66 24.15
CA ARG A 49 19.40 8.93 24.30
C ARG A 49 18.24 9.79 23.82
N ILE A 50 17.52 9.28 22.84
CA ILE A 50 16.30 9.90 22.32
C ILE A 50 15.14 9.23 23.04
N GLU A 51 14.35 10.00 23.77
CA GLU A 51 13.10 9.53 24.39
C GLU A 51 11.92 10.11 23.59
N TYR A 52 11.01 9.25 23.15
CA TYR A 52 9.85 9.65 22.34
C TYR A 52 8.62 8.83 22.71
N GLY A 53 7.44 9.44 22.67
CA GLY A 53 6.25 8.70 23.05
C GLY A 53 4.97 9.51 23.02
N LEU A 54 3.86 8.80 23.19
CA LEU A 54 2.57 9.39 23.53
C LEU A 54 2.55 9.66 25.04
N ASN A 55 1.68 10.55 25.51
CA ASN A 55 1.62 10.97 26.93
C ASN A 55 1.66 9.82 27.96
N SER A 56 1.20 8.62 27.61
CA SER A 56 1.15 7.42 28.46
C SER A 56 2.20 6.34 28.16
N ARG A 57 2.96 6.42 27.06
CA ARG A 57 3.92 5.40 26.64
C ARG A 57 5.16 6.03 26.00
N ILE A 58 6.31 5.87 26.65
CA ILE A 58 7.60 6.38 26.20
C ILE A 58 8.49 5.21 25.74
N ASP A 59 9.05 5.35 24.55
CA ASP A 59 10.09 4.49 23.99
C ASP A 59 11.42 5.27 23.95
N SER A 60 12.55 4.57 23.79
CA SER A 60 13.85 5.21 23.73
C SER A 60 14.85 4.51 22.81
N LYS A 61 15.73 5.30 22.19
CA LYS A 61 16.86 4.82 21.38
C LYS A 61 18.15 5.47 21.85
N VAL A 62 19.26 4.73 21.81
CA VAL A 62 20.60 5.25 22.12
C VAL A 62 21.45 5.21 20.86
N VAL A 63 22.15 6.29 20.58
CA VAL A 63 23.07 6.45 19.45
C VAL A 63 24.44 6.94 19.95
N ASP A 64 25.48 6.77 19.13
CA ASP A 64 26.83 7.24 19.45
C ASP A 64 26.94 8.78 19.49
N SER A 65 28.10 9.28 19.91
CA SER A 65 28.38 10.72 20.07
C SER A 65 28.51 11.50 18.77
N GLU A 66 28.70 10.81 17.64
CA GLU A 66 28.83 11.43 16.32
C GLU A 66 27.48 11.59 15.62
N THR A 67 26.48 10.83 16.05
CA THR A 67 25.12 10.90 15.52
C THR A 67 24.38 12.12 16.08
N THR A 68 24.04 13.07 15.21
CA THR A 68 23.20 14.24 15.54
C THR A 68 21.89 14.30 14.76
N THR A 69 21.60 13.25 13.99
CA THR A 69 20.36 13.10 13.22
C THR A 69 19.86 11.67 13.34
N LEU A 70 18.55 11.51 13.57
CA LEU A 70 17.91 10.19 13.67
C LEU A 70 16.50 10.23 13.05
N THR A 71 16.17 9.19 12.29
CA THR A 71 14.79 8.96 11.83
C THR A 71 14.10 7.96 12.77
N LEU A 72 13.09 8.44 13.50
CA LEU A 72 12.16 7.60 14.24
C LEU A 72 11.12 7.07 13.25
N VAL A 73 10.95 5.75 13.15
CA VAL A 73 10.01 5.08 12.22
C VAL A 73 9.01 4.23 13.00
N GLY A 74 7.92 3.83 12.37
CA GLY A 74 6.88 3.03 13.01
C GLY A 74 6.00 3.83 13.96
N LEU A 75 5.87 5.13 13.71
CA LEU A 75 5.00 6.04 14.47
C LEU A 75 3.61 6.06 13.85
N ASP A 76 2.59 6.39 14.65
CA ASP A 76 1.21 6.45 14.22
C ASP A 76 0.87 7.84 13.66
N ASN A 77 0.42 7.86 12.39
CA ASN A 77 -0.08 9.07 11.75
C ASN A 77 -1.33 9.63 12.46
N GLY A 78 -1.45 10.96 12.54
CA GLY A 78 -2.50 11.64 13.29
C GLY A 78 -2.26 11.72 14.80
N SER A 79 -1.23 11.05 15.33
CA SER A 79 -0.85 11.14 16.74
C SER A 79 0.18 12.25 16.99
N THR A 80 0.16 12.79 18.21
CA THR A 80 1.17 13.76 18.69
C THR A 80 2.16 13.06 19.60
N TYR A 81 3.42 13.02 19.18
CA TYR A 81 4.53 12.46 19.95
C TYR A 81 5.30 13.56 20.67
N ASN A 82 5.63 13.34 21.93
CA ASN A 82 6.56 14.16 22.68
C ASN A 82 7.96 13.57 22.56
N VAL A 83 8.93 14.39 22.20
CA VAL A 83 10.31 13.97 21.94
C VAL A 83 11.28 14.85 22.73
N LYS A 84 12.32 14.25 23.30
CA LYS A 84 13.49 14.96 23.82
C LYS A 84 14.76 14.16 23.57
N VAL A 85 15.89 14.85 23.44
CA VAL A 85 17.21 14.22 23.32
C VAL A 85 18.00 14.48 24.59
N ILE A 86 18.70 13.47 25.09
CA ILE A 86 19.49 13.50 26.32
C ILE A 86 20.93 13.17 25.97
N ALA A 87 21.86 14.07 26.28
CA ALA A 87 23.28 13.85 26.08
C ALA A 87 23.85 12.99 27.22
N LEU A 88 24.69 12.00 26.90
CA LEU A 88 25.18 10.99 27.84
C LEU A 88 26.70 11.08 28.04
N ALA A 89 27.17 10.96 29.29
CA ALA A 89 28.54 10.57 29.61
C ALA A 89 28.55 9.13 30.14
N LYS A 90 29.08 8.21 29.34
CA LYS A 90 28.90 6.76 29.49
C LYS A 90 27.41 6.42 29.53
N THR A 91 26.88 6.10 30.71
CA THR A 91 25.47 5.76 30.94
C THR A 91 24.70 6.86 31.69
N ARG A 92 25.36 7.95 32.08
CA ARG A 92 24.75 9.03 32.87
C ARG A 92 24.23 10.14 31.97
N ALA A 93 22.99 10.58 32.21
CA ALA A 93 22.42 11.77 31.59
C ALA A 93 23.13 13.03 32.10
N LEU A 94 23.54 13.90 31.18
CA LEU A 94 24.17 15.18 31.50
C LEU A 94 23.16 16.33 31.38
N ILE A 95 22.68 16.54 30.16
CA ILE A 95 21.76 17.61 29.79
C ILE A 95 20.72 17.06 28.81
N ALA A 96 19.53 17.66 28.79
CA ALA A 96 18.45 17.26 27.92
C ALA A 96 17.88 18.48 27.20
N THR A 97 17.40 18.29 25.97
CA THR A 97 16.64 19.31 25.27
C THR A 97 15.30 19.54 25.96
N PRO A 98 14.66 20.71 25.76
CA PRO A 98 13.23 20.85 25.98
C PRO A 98 12.45 19.78 25.21
N ILE A 99 11.25 19.43 25.70
CA ILE A 99 10.35 18.52 24.99
C ILE A 99 9.78 19.25 23.78
N VAL A 100 9.82 18.60 22.62
CA VAL A 100 9.17 19.04 21.40
C VAL A 100 8.01 18.09 21.09
N SER A 101 6.81 18.65 20.94
CA SER A 101 5.61 17.91 20.52
C SER A 101 5.48 17.95 19.00
N ILE A 102 5.36 16.79 18.37
CA ILE A 102 5.32 16.63 16.91
C ILE A 102 4.08 15.83 16.54
N THR A 103 3.17 16.45 15.79
CA THR A 103 1.98 15.78 15.27
C THR A 103 2.26 15.21 13.88
N LEU A 104 2.07 13.90 13.72
CA LEU A 104 2.23 13.27 12.41
C LEU A 104 1.03 13.58 11.51
N PRO A 105 1.25 13.71 10.18
CA PRO A 105 0.17 13.95 9.24
C PRO A 105 -0.84 12.80 9.27
N GLN A 106 -2.13 13.12 9.26
CA GLN A 106 -3.18 12.14 9.03
C GLN A 106 -3.57 12.16 7.55
N TRP A 107 -3.92 11.01 6.99
CA TRP A 107 -4.23 10.87 5.56
C TRP A 107 -5.58 10.18 5.34
N SER A 108 -6.23 10.45 4.21
CA SER A 108 -7.58 9.96 3.89
C SER A 108 -7.67 8.46 3.58
N GLY A 109 -6.60 7.85 3.09
CA GLY A 109 -6.56 6.43 2.72
C GLY A 109 -5.75 5.57 3.68
N LEU A 110 -5.79 4.25 3.47
CA LEU A 110 -5.03 3.29 4.26
C LEU A 110 -3.52 3.60 4.32
N GLN A 111 -2.91 3.24 5.44
CA GLN A 111 -1.52 3.53 5.79
C GLN A 111 -0.73 2.23 6.00
N SER A 112 0.61 2.30 6.01
CA SER A 112 1.46 1.11 6.22
C SER A 112 1.20 0.39 7.53
N GLN A 113 0.85 1.13 8.59
CA GLN A 113 0.49 0.58 9.91
C GLN A 113 -0.81 -0.25 9.88
N GLN A 114 -1.64 -0.05 8.86
CA GLN A 114 -2.91 -0.74 8.67
C GLN A 114 -2.82 -1.84 7.61
N MET A 115 -1.64 -2.07 7.03
CA MET A 115 -1.42 -3.12 6.04
C MET A 115 -0.78 -4.35 6.67
N GLY A 116 -1.41 -5.50 6.46
CA GLY A 116 -0.83 -6.82 6.69
C GLY A 116 -0.04 -7.28 5.46
N LEU A 117 1.06 -7.98 5.67
CA LEU A 117 1.87 -8.58 4.60
C LEU A 117 1.92 -10.10 4.78
N LEU A 118 1.39 -10.82 3.80
CA LEU A 118 1.41 -12.28 3.78
C LEU A 118 2.61 -12.78 2.99
N VAL A 119 3.33 -13.75 3.56
CA VAL A 119 4.57 -14.31 3.01
C VAL A 119 4.48 -15.82 2.89
N ASN A 120 4.81 -16.37 1.73
CA ASN A 120 4.95 -17.82 1.55
C ASN A 120 6.40 -18.23 1.83
N GLU A 121 6.63 -18.91 2.95
CA GLU A 121 7.97 -19.36 3.38
C GLU A 121 8.61 -20.38 2.42
N ASN A 122 7.78 -21.10 1.65
CA ASN A 122 8.27 -22.08 0.67
C ASN A 122 8.65 -21.44 -0.68
N ASP A 123 8.51 -20.12 -0.83
CA ASP A 123 8.78 -19.43 -2.07
C ASP A 123 9.85 -18.34 -1.89
N PRO A 124 11.10 -18.57 -2.36
CA PRO A 124 12.16 -17.58 -2.30
C PRO A 124 11.81 -16.23 -2.96
N VAL A 125 10.96 -16.25 -4.00
CA VAL A 125 10.45 -15.01 -4.62
C VAL A 125 9.55 -14.26 -3.65
N SER A 126 8.65 -14.95 -2.95
CA SER A 126 7.77 -14.35 -1.94
C SER A 126 8.57 -13.73 -0.79
N LEU A 127 9.60 -14.42 -0.30
CA LEU A 127 10.51 -13.88 0.73
C LEU A 127 11.21 -12.60 0.26
N ALA A 128 11.77 -12.61 -0.95
CA ALA A 128 12.46 -11.44 -1.51
C ALA A 128 11.51 -10.24 -1.74
N VAL A 129 10.29 -10.49 -2.22
CA VAL A 129 9.26 -9.46 -2.41
C VAL A 129 8.79 -8.91 -1.07
N ALA A 130 8.55 -9.79 -0.08
CA ALA A 130 8.12 -9.40 1.25
C ALA A 130 9.14 -8.51 1.95
N ASP A 131 10.43 -8.87 1.93
CA ASP A 131 11.47 -8.05 2.53
C ASP A 131 11.58 -6.69 1.84
N TYR A 132 11.56 -6.67 0.51
CA TYR A 132 11.57 -5.43 -0.26
C TYR A 132 10.38 -4.53 0.07
N TYR A 133 9.16 -5.06 0.03
CA TYR A 133 7.95 -4.31 0.30
C TYR A 133 7.89 -3.80 1.75
N ARG A 134 8.27 -4.64 2.72
CA ARG A 134 8.37 -4.29 4.15
C ARG A 134 9.28 -3.08 4.35
N ILE A 135 10.49 -3.11 3.77
CA ILE A 135 11.45 -2.01 3.90
C ILE A 135 10.91 -0.74 3.24
N ARG A 136 10.40 -0.87 2.01
CA ARG A 136 10.01 0.27 1.18
C ARG A 136 8.73 0.96 1.62
N ARG A 137 7.76 0.22 2.15
CA ARG A 137 6.52 0.75 2.73
C ARG A 137 6.55 0.87 4.25
N GLN A 138 7.64 0.47 4.90
CA GLN A 138 7.77 0.43 6.37
C GLN A 138 6.63 -0.35 7.02
N ILE A 139 6.30 -1.52 6.48
CA ILE A 139 5.27 -2.39 7.06
C ILE A 139 5.74 -2.86 8.44
N PRO A 140 4.95 -2.66 9.52
CA PRO A 140 5.33 -3.10 10.86
C PRO A 140 5.55 -4.62 10.91
N SER A 141 6.54 -5.05 11.69
CA SER A 141 6.89 -6.48 11.81
C SER A 141 5.73 -7.34 12.34
N GLU A 142 4.95 -6.78 13.25
CA GLU A 142 3.76 -7.40 13.84
C GLU A 142 2.60 -7.59 12.84
N ASN A 143 2.66 -6.89 11.70
CA ASN A 143 1.68 -7.01 10.63
C ASN A 143 2.07 -8.07 9.58
N ILE A 144 3.18 -8.78 9.77
CA ILE A 144 3.69 -9.76 8.80
C ILE A 144 3.33 -11.17 9.25
N VAL A 145 2.71 -11.94 8.35
CA VAL A 145 2.35 -13.34 8.60
C VAL A 145 3.07 -14.24 7.61
N TYR A 146 3.90 -15.12 8.16
CA TYR A 146 4.59 -16.16 7.43
C TYR A 146 3.75 -17.45 7.37
N LEU A 147 3.59 -17.99 6.16
CA LEU A 147 2.71 -19.10 5.84
C LEU A 147 3.49 -20.17 5.09
N ASN A 148 3.28 -21.42 5.46
CA ASN A 148 3.78 -22.58 4.73
C ASN A 148 2.72 -22.97 3.68
N ILE A 149 2.90 -22.54 2.43
CA ILE A 149 1.92 -22.75 1.35
C ILE A 149 2.56 -23.55 0.21
N PRO A 150 1.91 -24.59 -0.32
CA PRO A 150 2.42 -25.29 -1.50
C PRO A 150 2.42 -24.37 -2.74
N LYS A 151 3.47 -24.47 -3.56
CA LYS A 151 3.63 -23.71 -4.81
C LYS A 151 2.83 -24.34 -5.96
N ILE A 152 1.51 -24.35 -5.81
CA ILE A 152 0.55 -24.82 -6.80
C ILE A 152 -0.36 -23.68 -7.26
N VAL A 153 -1.01 -23.82 -8.42
CA VAL A 153 -1.86 -22.76 -8.99
C VAL A 153 -3.11 -22.51 -8.13
N ALA A 154 -3.76 -23.59 -7.69
CA ALA A 154 -5.00 -23.55 -6.93
C ALA A 154 -4.91 -24.43 -5.70
N LEU A 155 -5.18 -23.85 -4.53
CA LEU A 155 -5.41 -24.61 -3.31
C LEU A 155 -6.79 -25.27 -3.34
N THR A 156 -6.95 -26.41 -2.69
CA THR A 156 -8.28 -26.91 -2.31
C THR A 156 -8.85 -26.11 -1.14
N PRO A 157 -10.17 -26.15 -0.89
CA PRO A 157 -10.76 -25.52 0.29
C PRO A 157 -10.12 -26.01 1.61
N ASP A 158 -9.85 -27.32 1.70
CA ASP A 158 -9.21 -27.93 2.88
C ASP A 158 -7.77 -27.46 3.09
N GLN A 159 -7.03 -27.22 2.02
CA GLN A 159 -5.70 -26.61 2.10
C GLN A 159 -5.75 -25.14 2.51
N PHE A 160 -6.81 -24.42 2.13
CA PHE A 160 -6.96 -22.98 2.39
C PHE A 160 -7.49 -22.66 3.79
N ALA A 161 -8.44 -23.44 4.32
CA ALA A 161 -9.05 -23.20 5.62
C ALA A 161 -8.04 -22.97 6.77
N PRO A 162 -7.00 -23.81 6.98
CA PRO A 162 -6.01 -23.59 8.03
C PRO A 162 -5.15 -22.34 7.79
N LEU A 163 -4.85 -22.01 6.53
CA LEU A 163 -4.14 -20.79 6.17
C LEU A 163 -4.95 -19.56 6.60
N LYS A 164 -6.23 -19.51 6.25
CA LYS A 164 -7.12 -18.39 6.61
C LYS A 164 -7.23 -18.21 8.12
N ALA A 165 -7.43 -19.30 8.86
CA ALA A 165 -7.50 -19.27 10.32
C ALA A 165 -6.20 -18.72 10.94
N LYS A 166 -5.03 -19.12 10.43
CA LYS A 166 -3.73 -18.59 10.88
C LYS A 166 -3.60 -17.09 10.62
N VAL A 167 -3.97 -16.63 9.41
CA VAL A 167 -3.94 -15.19 9.07
C VAL A 167 -4.84 -14.38 10.00
N ASP A 168 -6.06 -14.84 10.25
CA ASP A 168 -7.02 -14.13 11.10
C ASP A 168 -6.57 -14.05 12.56
N ALA A 169 -5.95 -15.13 13.08
CA ALA A 169 -5.47 -15.20 14.45
C ALA A 169 -4.21 -14.36 14.70
N MET A 170 -3.32 -14.24 13.71
CA MET A 170 -2.04 -13.57 13.87
C MET A 170 -2.09 -12.06 13.63
N LEU A 171 -2.98 -11.58 12.77
CA LEU A 171 -3.02 -10.16 12.43
C LEU A 171 -3.73 -9.33 13.51
N PRO A 172 -3.11 -8.23 13.98
CA PRO A 172 -3.75 -7.35 14.95
C PRO A 172 -5.01 -6.68 14.36
N ALA A 173 -5.90 -6.23 15.25
CA ALA A 173 -7.15 -5.57 14.86
C ALA A 173 -6.93 -4.21 14.15
N THR A 174 -5.72 -3.65 14.24
CA THR A 174 -5.31 -2.45 13.51
C THR A 174 -5.17 -2.68 12.01
N VAL A 175 -4.87 -3.92 11.58
CA VAL A 175 -4.69 -4.27 10.17
C VAL A 175 -6.05 -4.29 9.46
N GLN A 176 -6.18 -3.45 8.45
CA GLN A 176 -7.39 -3.25 7.66
C GLN A 176 -7.34 -3.92 6.29
N ALA A 177 -6.16 -4.21 5.74
CA ALA A 177 -6.02 -4.77 4.39
C ALA A 177 -4.76 -5.63 4.26
N LEU A 178 -4.67 -6.42 3.19
CA LEU A 178 -3.62 -7.43 2.98
C LEU A 178 -2.86 -7.21 1.66
N ALA A 179 -1.54 -7.17 1.75
CA ALA A 179 -0.63 -7.36 0.64
C ALA A 179 -0.18 -8.84 0.60
N ILE A 180 -0.19 -9.45 -0.58
CA ILE A 180 0.24 -10.84 -0.79
C ILE A 180 1.53 -10.83 -1.61
N SER A 181 2.62 -11.41 -1.09
CA SER A 181 3.95 -11.32 -1.70
C SER A 181 4.31 -12.44 -2.68
N TRP A 182 3.47 -13.47 -2.83
CA TRP A 182 3.66 -14.54 -3.82
C TRP A 182 2.79 -14.32 -5.05
N THR A 183 3.13 -14.99 -6.17
CA THR A 183 2.28 -15.03 -7.38
C THR A 183 1.45 -16.32 -7.49
N ILE A 184 1.92 -17.43 -6.92
CA ILE A 184 1.19 -18.70 -6.81
C ILE A 184 1.17 -19.19 -5.35
N PRO A 185 0.03 -19.68 -4.82
CA PRO A 185 -1.27 -19.81 -5.47
C PRO A 185 -2.00 -18.46 -5.66
N PHE A 186 -2.76 -18.34 -6.74
CA PHE A 186 -3.70 -17.22 -6.97
C PHE A 186 -5.17 -17.68 -6.91
N ARG A 187 -5.43 -18.95 -6.62
CA ARG A 187 -6.77 -19.56 -6.54
C ARG A 187 -6.98 -20.40 -5.30
N VAL A 188 -8.23 -20.46 -4.86
CA VAL A 188 -8.78 -21.48 -3.96
C VAL A 188 -9.98 -22.11 -4.66
N GLY A 189 -9.80 -23.32 -5.20
CA GLY A 189 -10.72 -23.90 -6.17
C GLY A 189 -10.94 -22.94 -7.34
N CYS A 190 -12.14 -22.40 -7.44
CA CYS A 190 -12.56 -21.43 -8.46
C CYS A 190 -12.61 -19.97 -7.96
N ASN A 191 -12.44 -19.75 -6.66
CA ASN A 191 -12.35 -18.43 -6.06
C ASN A 191 -10.95 -17.87 -6.30
N SER A 192 -10.83 -16.55 -6.39
CA SER A 192 -9.52 -15.89 -6.32
C SER A 192 -8.97 -15.97 -4.89
N ILE A 193 -7.64 -16.03 -4.73
CA ILE A 193 -7.05 -16.02 -3.39
C ILE A 193 -7.33 -14.70 -2.65
N THR A 194 -7.38 -13.57 -3.37
CA THR A 194 -7.69 -12.26 -2.79
C THR A 194 -9.11 -12.20 -2.25
N SER A 195 -10.08 -12.75 -2.98
CA SER A 195 -11.47 -12.82 -2.51
C SER A 195 -11.64 -13.81 -1.38
N ALA A 196 -11.00 -14.98 -1.44
CA ALA A 196 -11.08 -15.99 -0.39
C ALA A 196 -10.47 -15.50 0.93
N LEU A 197 -9.36 -14.76 0.88
CA LEU A 197 -8.76 -14.12 2.06
C LEU A 197 -9.60 -12.96 2.62
N THR A 198 -10.36 -12.27 1.78
CA THR A 198 -11.15 -11.11 2.21
C THR A 198 -12.53 -11.53 2.76
N LEU A 199 -13.24 -12.40 2.05
CA LEU A 199 -14.65 -12.75 2.31
C LEU A 199 -14.84 -14.21 2.76
N GLY A 200 -13.78 -15.01 2.83
CA GLY A 200 -13.87 -16.45 3.00
C GLY A 200 -14.05 -17.20 1.67
N TYR A 201 -13.80 -18.51 1.69
CA TYR A 201 -14.08 -19.37 0.54
C TYR A 201 -15.60 -19.49 0.35
N MET A 202 -16.08 -19.23 -0.87
CA MET A 202 -17.48 -19.44 -1.25
C MET A 202 -17.61 -20.69 -2.10
N ASP A 203 -18.39 -21.65 -1.61
CA ASP A 203 -18.79 -22.83 -2.38
C ASP A 203 -19.97 -22.44 -3.28
N GLY A 204 -19.79 -22.46 -4.60
CA GLY A 204 -20.90 -22.31 -5.56
C GLY A 204 -21.30 -20.87 -5.96
N PRO A 205 -20.56 -20.26 -6.89
CA PRO A 205 -21.18 -19.97 -8.20
C PRO A 205 -20.30 -20.41 -9.39
N CYS A 206 -19.40 -21.35 -9.15
CA CYS A 206 -18.38 -21.76 -10.13
C CYS A 206 -18.89 -22.72 -11.21
N GLN A 207 -20.18 -23.04 -11.20
CA GLN A 207 -20.85 -23.72 -12.28
C GLN A 207 -21.04 -22.74 -13.44
N THR A 208 -20.15 -22.82 -14.43
CA THR A 208 -20.11 -21.94 -15.60
C THR A 208 -21.40 -21.98 -16.43
N GLY A 209 -22.19 -23.05 -16.32
CA GLY A 209 -23.48 -23.20 -17.02
C GLY A 209 -24.65 -22.44 -16.41
N THR A 210 -24.59 -22.05 -15.12
CA THR A 210 -25.70 -21.38 -14.43
C THR A 210 -25.45 -19.89 -14.19
N CYS A 211 -24.19 -19.44 -14.23
CA CYS A 211 -23.82 -18.06 -14.01
C CYS A 211 -24.45 -17.46 -12.73
N ASN A 212 -24.46 -18.26 -11.66
CA ASN A 212 -25.09 -17.86 -10.40
C ASN A 212 -24.46 -16.60 -9.81
N TRP A 213 -25.29 -15.83 -9.11
CA TRP A 213 -24.86 -14.64 -8.39
C TRP A 213 -24.23 -15.03 -7.05
N ALA A 214 -23.06 -14.47 -6.76
CA ALA A 214 -22.43 -14.54 -5.46
C ALA A 214 -22.97 -13.45 -4.52
N THR A 215 -22.66 -13.58 -3.23
CA THR A 215 -22.88 -12.52 -2.24
C THR A 215 -22.17 -11.23 -2.65
N ARG A 216 -22.86 -10.10 -2.51
CA ARG A 216 -22.31 -8.76 -2.73
C ARG A 216 -21.19 -8.47 -1.73
N SER A 217 -20.12 -7.84 -2.19
CA SER A 217 -19.08 -7.28 -1.32
C SER A 217 -19.67 -6.18 -0.42
N PRO A 218 -19.60 -6.28 0.92
CA PRO A 218 -20.07 -5.21 1.81
C PRO A 218 -19.27 -3.91 1.65
N TYR A 219 -18.06 -4.01 1.11
CA TYR A 219 -17.21 -2.85 0.87
C TYR A 219 -17.59 -2.07 -0.39
N TYR A 220 -18.31 -2.69 -1.33
CA TYR A 220 -18.72 -2.06 -2.58
C TYR A 220 -19.49 -0.76 -2.34
N ASP A 221 -18.96 0.34 -2.90
CA ASP A 221 -19.47 1.71 -2.76
C ASP A 221 -19.65 2.20 -1.31
N SER A 222 -18.93 1.61 -0.37
CA SER A 222 -18.94 2.07 1.03
C SER A 222 -18.08 3.33 1.21
N ASN A 223 -18.41 4.15 2.20
CA ASN A 223 -17.56 5.28 2.63
C ASN A 223 -16.60 4.90 3.76
N SER A 224 -16.54 3.62 4.14
CA SER A 224 -15.63 3.15 5.18
C SER A 224 -14.17 3.31 4.75
N THR A 225 -13.35 3.78 5.69
CA THR A 225 -11.88 3.81 5.61
C THR A 225 -11.25 2.73 6.50
N LYS A 226 -12.07 1.90 7.15
CA LYS A 226 -11.66 0.87 8.10
C LYS A 226 -12.42 -0.45 7.85
N PRO A 227 -12.16 -1.13 6.72
CA PRO A 227 -12.91 -2.31 6.31
C PRO A 227 -12.90 -3.46 7.33
N PHE A 228 -11.83 -3.65 8.09
CA PHE A 228 -11.80 -4.71 9.11
C PHE A 228 -12.63 -4.32 10.33
N THR A 229 -12.51 -3.08 10.78
CA THR A 229 -13.29 -2.59 11.93
C THR A 229 -14.78 -2.54 11.63
N ASP A 230 -15.16 -2.09 10.44
CA ASP A 230 -16.56 -1.82 10.10
C ASP A 230 -17.28 -3.05 9.54
N PHE A 231 -16.56 -3.94 8.84
CA PHE A 231 -17.15 -5.06 8.11
C PHE A 231 -16.50 -6.42 8.41
N ASN A 232 -15.50 -6.48 9.29
CA ASN A 232 -14.73 -7.69 9.60
C ASN A 232 -14.09 -8.35 8.38
N ILE A 233 -13.67 -7.55 7.39
CA ILE A 233 -12.97 -8.02 6.18
C ILE A 233 -11.65 -7.29 6.02
N ARG A 234 -10.68 -7.95 5.40
CA ARG A 234 -9.41 -7.32 5.01
C ARG A 234 -9.22 -7.43 3.51
N PRO A 235 -9.57 -6.40 2.72
CA PRO A 235 -9.35 -6.38 1.28
C PRO A 235 -7.92 -6.79 0.96
N ALA A 236 -7.76 -7.72 0.01
CA ALA A 236 -6.47 -8.28 -0.35
C ALA A 236 -6.07 -7.92 -1.78
N MET A 237 -4.77 -7.72 -2.01
CA MET A 237 -4.19 -7.47 -3.33
C MET A 237 -2.80 -8.11 -3.44
N MET A 238 -2.49 -8.69 -4.60
CA MET A 238 -1.22 -9.38 -4.85
C MET A 238 -0.16 -8.44 -5.44
N LEU A 239 1.04 -8.51 -4.87
CA LEU A 239 2.26 -7.97 -5.45
C LEU A 239 2.81 -8.98 -6.47
N ALA A 240 2.18 -9.06 -7.65
CA ALA A 240 2.47 -10.07 -8.66
C ALA A 240 2.86 -9.47 -10.02
N ALA A 241 3.84 -10.10 -10.67
CA ALA A 241 4.29 -9.86 -12.03
C ALA A 241 5.01 -11.13 -12.54
N HIS A 242 5.56 -11.12 -13.76
CA HIS A 242 6.18 -12.31 -14.34
C HIS A 242 7.48 -12.74 -13.65
N ASN A 243 8.14 -11.82 -12.95
CA ASN A 243 9.37 -12.09 -12.20
C ASN A 243 9.58 -11.07 -11.07
N VAL A 244 10.54 -11.35 -10.19
CA VAL A 244 10.84 -10.52 -9.02
C VAL A 244 11.21 -9.08 -9.35
N ASP A 245 11.92 -8.82 -10.45
CA ASP A 245 12.34 -7.47 -10.83
C ASP A 245 11.17 -6.63 -11.29
N GLN A 246 10.22 -7.24 -12.01
CA GLN A 246 8.97 -6.59 -12.36
C GLN A 246 8.09 -6.34 -11.13
N ILE A 247 8.09 -7.23 -10.12
CA ILE A 247 7.37 -6.98 -8.86
C ILE A 247 7.99 -5.81 -8.10
N LYS A 248 9.32 -5.74 -8.02
CA LYS A 248 10.01 -4.58 -7.41
C LYS A 248 9.70 -3.29 -8.16
N SER A 249 9.72 -3.34 -9.50
CA SER A 249 9.36 -2.20 -10.34
C SER A 249 7.91 -1.77 -10.13
N LEU A 250 6.98 -2.71 -9.96
CA LEU A 250 5.59 -2.44 -9.61
C LEU A 250 5.49 -1.70 -8.26
N ILE A 251 6.20 -2.19 -7.25
CA ILE A 251 6.26 -1.57 -5.92
C ILE A 251 6.81 -0.14 -6.02
N ASP A 252 7.88 0.04 -6.78
CA ASP A 252 8.52 1.34 -6.98
C ASP A 252 7.60 2.33 -7.68
N ARG A 253 6.87 1.88 -8.71
CA ARG A 253 5.86 2.70 -9.38
C ARG A 253 4.70 3.09 -8.46
N GLY A 254 4.28 2.21 -7.56
CA GLY A 254 3.25 2.53 -6.57
C GLY A 254 3.70 3.61 -5.60
N ILE A 255 4.89 3.44 -5.01
CA ILE A 255 5.48 4.43 -4.09
C ILE A 255 5.73 5.77 -4.79
N ALA A 256 6.27 5.75 -6.01
CA ALA A 256 6.54 6.95 -6.79
C ALA A 256 5.27 7.71 -7.19
N SER A 257 4.09 7.09 -7.05
CA SER A 257 2.82 7.75 -7.34
C SER A 257 2.37 8.67 -6.20
N ASP A 258 2.74 8.37 -4.96
CA ASP A 258 2.11 8.97 -3.78
C ASP A 258 2.14 10.50 -3.77
N GLY A 259 0.96 11.12 -3.67
CA GLY A 259 0.81 12.57 -3.59
C GLY A 259 1.25 13.36 -4.84
N THR A 260 1.50 12.70 -5.97
CA THR A 260 1.92 13.36 -7.22
C THR A 260 0.80 14.11 -7.95
N ASN A 261 -0.46 13.84 -7.62
CA ASN A 261 -1.67 14.43 -8.21
C ASN A 261 -1.64 14.53 -9.75
N PRO A 262 -1.38 13.41 -10.47
CA PRO A 262 -1.21 13.47 -11.90
C PRO A 262 -2.53 13.82 -12.60
N SER A 263 -2.43 14.51 -13.74
CA SER A 263 -3.55 14.72 -14.66
C SER A 263 -3.34 13.90 -15.93
N GLY A 264 -4.41 13.38 -16.51
CA GLY A 264 -4.32 12.52 -17.68
C GLY A 264 -5.66 11.98 -18.15
N SER A 265 -5.60 10.93 -18.95
CA SER A 265 -6.75 10.39 -19.65
C SER A 265 -7.20 9.05 -19.06
N ALA A 266 -8.51 8.86 -18.98
CA ALA A 266 -9.13 7.55 -18.75
C ALA A 266 -9.72 7.04 -20.07
N TYR A 267 -9.20 5.92 -20.55
CA TYR A 267 -9.61 5.29 -21.79
C TYR A 267 -10.55 4.13 -21.49
N ILE A 268 -11.85 4.34 -21.75
CA ILE A 268 -12.89 3.30 -21.66
C ILE A 268 -13.16 2.77 -23.07
N MET A 269 -12.76 1.54 -23.34
CA MET A 269 -12.80 1.02 -24.72
C MET A 269 -14.16 0.41 -25.07
N ASN A 270 -14.68 0.80 -26.22
CA ASN A 270 -15.77 0.14 -26.93
C ASN A 270 -15.19 -0.60 -28.13
N THR A 271 -14.99 -1.91 -27.99
CA THR A 271 -14.21 -2.72 -28.95
C THR A 271 -15.10 -3.52 -29.88
N THR A 272 -14.49 -4.26 -30.82
CA THR A 272 -15.20 -5.22 -31.65
C THR A 272 -15.81 -6.38 -30.86
N ASP A 273 -15.36 -6.63 -29.63
CA ASP A 273 -16.04 -7.55 -28.70
C ASP A 273 -17.14 -6.81 -27.93
N SER A 274 -18.36 -6.86 -28.46
CA SER A 274 -19.49 -6.12 -27.90
C SER A 274 -19.99 -6.70 -26.56
N VAL A 275 -19.72 -7.97 -26.29
CA VAL A 275 -20.07 -8.65 -25.03
C VAL A 275 -19.17 -8.16 -23.90
N ARG A 276 -17.89 -7.94 -24.19
CA ARG A 276 -16.93 -7.49 -23.18
C ARG A 276 -16.75 -5.97 -23.08
N SER A 277 -17.42 -5.22 -23.96
CA SER A 277 -17.45 -3.74 -23.94
C SER A 277 -18.56 -3.16 -23.04
N LEU A 278 -19.08 -3.93 -22.08
CA LEU A 278 -20.18 -3.49 -21.20
C LEU A 278 -19.83 -2.25 -20.39
N ARG A 279 -18.56 -2.09 -19.98
CA ARG A 279 -18.10 -0.91 -19.24
C ARG A 279 -18.30 0.38 -20.01
N ALA A 280 -18.03 0.37 -21.32
CA ALA A 280 -18.29 1.52 -22.18
C ALA A 280 -19.79 1.82 -22.32
N LYS A 281 -20.65 0.79 -22.31
CA LYS A 281 -22.11 0.95 -22.44
C LYS A 281 -22.77 1.55 -21.19
N ILE A 282 -22.24 1.22 -20.01
CA ILE A 282 -22.78 1.71 -18.72
C ILE A 282 -22.06 2.94 -18.20
N PHE A 283 -20.90 3.30 -18.77
CA PHE A 283 -20.20 4.51 -18.37
C PHE A 283 -21.00 5.73 -18.83
N PRO A 284 -21.29 6.69 -17.93
CA PRO A 284 -22.03 7.88 -18.30
C PRO A 284 -21.36 8.65 -19.45
N ALA A 285 -22.15 9.35 -20.27
CA ALA A 285 -21.68 10.07 -21.45
C ALA A 285 -20.45 10.98 -21.16
N GLN A 286 -19.65 11.24 -22.19
CA GLN A 286 -18.28 11.78 -22.13
C GLN A 286 -18.09 13.01 -21.20
N ASP A 287 -19.11 13.86 -21.02
CA ASP A 287 -19.03 15.06 -20.18
C ASP A 287 -18.98 14.77 -18.66
N LEU A 288 -19.47 13.61 -18.20
CA LEU A 288 -19.41 13.23 -16.78
C LEU A 288 -17.99 12.87 -16.31
N GLY A 289 -17.05 12.61 -17.23
CA GLY A 289 -15.66 12.31 -16.88
C GLY A 289 -15.00 13.39 -16.02
N LYS A 290 -15.18 14.66 -16.40
CA LYS A 290 -14.69 15.82 -15.61
C LYS A 290 -15.48 16.03 -14.33
N ALA A 291 -16.74 15.62 -14.29
CA ALA A 291 -17.57 15.69 -13.08
C ALA A 291 -17.15 14.64 -12.02
N LEU A 292 -16.56 13.51 -12.45
CA LEU A 292 -16.04 12.49 -11.53
C LEU A 292 -14.73 12.92 -10.87
N SER A 293 -13.86 13.61 -11.61
CA SER A 293 -12.55 14.07 -11.13
C SER A 293 -12.04 15.25 -11.96
N PRO A 294 -11.48 16.29 -11.32
CA PRO A 294 -10.84 17.39 -12.04
C PRO A 294 -9.52 16.97 -12.72
N TYR A 295 -8.94 15.82 -12.32
CA TYR A 295 -7.64 15.35 -12.82
C TYR A 295 -7.75 14.48 -14.09
N VAL A 296 -8.94 13.92 -14.36
CA VAL A 296 -9.10 12.83 -15.32
C VAL A 296 -10.02 13.23 -16.46
N ASN A 297 -9.50 13.16 -17.68
CA ASN A 297 -10.29 13.28 -18.89
C ASN A 297 -10.76 11.89 -19.35
N ALA A 298 -11.98 11.49 -18.96
CA ALA A 298 -12.54 10.20 -19.34
C ALA A 298 -13.11 10.22 -20.76
N ARG A 299 -12.73 9.21 -21.56
CA ARG A 299 -13.10 9.08 -22.97
C ARG A 299 -13.60 7.68 -23.24
N ILE A 300 -14.78 7.58 -23.84
CA ILE A 300 -15.23 6.34 -24.47
C ILE A 300 -14.64 6.31 -25.88
N MET A 301 -13.84 5.28 -26.19
CA MET A 301 -13.19 5.15 -27.49
C MET A 301 -13.68 3.92 -28.25
N SER A 302 -14.23 4.14 -29.44
CA SER A 302 -14.54 3.07 -30.40
C SER A 302 -13.29 2.61 -31.13
N ALA A 303 -12.50 1.76 -30.47
CA ALA A 303 -11.26 1.20 -31.00
C ALA A 303 -10.89 -0.08 -30.25
N ASN A 304 -10.05 -0.93 -30.88
CA ASN A 304 -9.60 -2.17 -30.27
C ASN A 304 -8.40 -2.00 -29.33
N PHE A 305 -7.66 -0.91 -29.39
CA PHE A 305 -6.58 -0.59 -28.45
C PHE A 305 -6.21 0.90 -28.56
N ILE A 306 -5.48 1.37 -27.56
CA ILE A 306 -4.74 2.64 -27.62
C ILE A 306 -3.28 2.37 -27.96
N SER A 307 -2.60 3.34 -28.56
CA SER A 307 -1.16 3.25 -28.85
C SER A 307 -0.51 4.63 -28.77
N GLY A 308 0.74 4.70 -28.31
CA GLY A 308 1.52 5.94 -28.27
C GLY A 308 1.00 7.00 -27.30
N THR A 309 0.12 6.65 -26.36
CA THR A 309 -0.41 7.60 -25.37
C THR A 309 0.66 8.01 -24.37
N THR A 310 0.60 9.24 -23.86
CA THR A 310 1.59 9.77 -22.90
C THR A 310 1.07 9.88 -21.47
N ASP A 311 -0.25 9.74 -21.28
CA ASP A 311 -0.98 10.15 -20.08
C ASP A 311 -2.08 9.16 -19.67
N ALA A 312 -1.93 7.87 -20.00
CA ALA A 312 -2.94 6.85 -19.71
C ALA A 312 -3.00 6.53 -18.20
N LEU A 313 -3.86 7.24 -17.46
CA LEU A 313 -4.08 7.01 -16.03
C LEU A 313 -5.00 5.82 -15.77
N PHE A 314 -6.00 5.63 -16.63
CA PHE A 314 -6.92 4.50 -16.54
C PHE A 314 -7.09 3.90 -17.93
N TYR A 315 -6.93 2.59 -18.07
CA TYR A 315 -7.15 1.90 -19.34
C TYR A 315 -8.03 0.66 -19.15
N PHE A 316 -9.30 0.77 -19.53
CA PHE A 316 -10.31 -0.25 -19.32
C PHE A 316 -10.72 -0.90 -20.64
N GLN A 317 -10.29 -2.15 -20.83
CA GLN A 317 -10.49 -2.95 -22.04
C GLN A 317 -11.62 -4.00 -21.91
N GLY A 318 -12.11 -4.56 -23.01
CA GLY A 318 -12.91 -5.78 -23.11
C GLY A 318 -12.27 -6.90 -23.95
N LEU A 319 -11.21 -6.68 -24.73
CA LEU A 319 -10.67 -7.78 -25.56
C LEU A 319 -9.98 -8.89 -24.74
N VAL A 320 -10.07 -10.11 -25.27
CA VAL A 320 -9.37 -11.30 -24.75
C VAL A 320 -7.84 -11.20 -24.85
N SER A 321 -7.36 -10.38 -25.78
CA SER A 321 -5.95 -10.03 -25.96
C SER A 321 -5.86 -8.60 -26.44
N VAL A 322 -4.95 -7.81 -25.85
CA VAL A 322 -4.83 -6.38 -26.09
C VAL A 322 -3.45 -6.09 -26.67
N SER A 323 -3.42 -5.56 -27.89
CA SER A 323 -2.19 -5.18 -28.56
C SER A 323 -1.66 -3.82 -28.07
N ASN A 324 -0.37 -3.56 -28.33
CA ASN A 324 0.27 -2.25 -28.17
C ASN A 324 0.33 -1.68 -26.74
N ILE A 325 0.11 -2.49 -25.70
CA ILE A 325 0.18 -2.03 -24.30
C ILE A 325 1.49 -1.29 -24.03
N ALA A 326 2.63 -1.90 -24.36
CA ALA A 326 3.97 -1.34 -24.11
C ALA A 326 4.30 -0.06 -24.90
N THR A 327 3.48 0.32 -25.89
CA THR A 327 3.67 1.59 -26.62
C THR A 327 3.09 2.80 -25.87
N ASN A 328 2.30 2.55 -24.83
CA ASN A 328 1.64 3.58 -24.04
C ASN A 328 2.45 3.90 -22.78
N LYS A 329 2.37 5.15 -22.32
CA LYS A 329 2.94 5.57 -21.05
C LYS A 329 1.86 5.61 -19.98
N PHE A 330 2.07 4.80 -18.96
CA PHE A 330 1.28 4.77 -17.73
C PHE A 330 2.03 5.60 -16.67
N PRO A 331 1.52 6.78 -16.26
CA PRO A 331 2.10 7.51 -15.13
C PRO A 331 2.11 6.63 -13.87
N PRO A 332 3.06 6.82 -12.93
CA PRO A 332 3.02 6.14 -11.63
C PRO A 332 1.64 6.25 -10.98
N GLY A 333 1.10 5.10 -10.57
CA GLY A 333 -0.24 5.01 -9.98
C GLY A 333 -1.36 4.68 -10.98
N ALA A 334 -1.10 4.71 -12.28
CA ALA A 334 -2.07 4.37 -13.31
C ALA A 334 -2.52 2.91 -13.22
N VAL A 335 -3.76 2.65 -13.63
CA VAL A 335 -4.36 1.32 -13.61
C VAL A 335 -4.83 0.91 -15.00
N ALA A 336 -4.69 -0.37 -15.32
CA ALA A 336 -5.16 -0.90 -16.58
C ALA A 336 -5.62 -2.34 -16.40
N ASP A 337 -6.79 -2.67 -16.94
CA ASP A 337 -7.34 -4.02 -16.87
C ASP A 337 -8.31 -4.30 -18.01
N HIS A 338 -8.69 -5.56 -18.15
CA HIS A 338 -9.63 -6.01 -19.17
C HIS A 338 -10.79 -6.83 -18.61
N LEU A 339 -11.97 -6.58 -19.14
CA LEU A 339 -13.19 -7.34 -18.86
C LEU A 339 -13.15 -8.62 -19.68
N THR A 340 -12.44 -9.63 -19.19
CA THR A 340 -12.31 -10.89 -19.92
C THR A 340 -12.27 -12.08 -18.97
N SER A 341 -12.85 -13.20 -19.41
CA SER A 341 -12.79 -14.47 -18.68
C SER A 341 -11.33 -14.89 -18.48
N PHE A 342 -10.98 -15.50 -17.36
CA PHE A 342 -9.63 -16.04 -17.15
C PHE A 342 -8.46 -15.04 -17.29
N GLY A 343 -8.72 -13.73 -17.37
CA GLY A 343 -7.67 -12.70 -17.39
C GLY A 343 -6.83 -12.71 -16.10
N GLY A 344 -7.39 -13.22 -15.00
CA GLY A 344 -6.71 -13.43 -13.73
C GLY A 344 -5.93 -14.74 -13.62
N ILE A 345 -5.80 -15.52 -14.70
CA ILE A 345 -4.83 -16.63 -14.74
C ILE A 345 -3.43 -16.02 -14.85
N LEU A 346 -2.76 -15.88 -13.69
CA LEU A 346 -1.49 -15.16 -13.59
C LEU A 346 -0.31 -15.94 -14.18
N THR A 347 -0.36 -17.27 -14.11
CA THR A 347 0.64 -18.17 -14.69
C THR A 347 -0.03 -19.35 -15.39
N GLY A 348 0.64 -19.92 -16.39
CA GLY A 348 0.09 -20.99 -17.23
C GLY A 348 -0.69 -20.47 -18.44
N LYS A 349 -1.42 -21.37 -19.11
CA LYS A 349 -2.19 -21.04 -20.33
C LYS A 349 -3.70 -21.06 -20.03
N SER A 350 -4.41 -20.01 -20.44
CA SER A 350 -5.88 -19.92 -20.40
C SER A 350 -6.52 -19.73 -21.77
N GLY A 351 -5.72 -19.47 -22.82
CA GLY A 351 -6.19 -19.04 -24.13
C GLY A 351 -6.51 -17.54 -24.22
N GLN A 352 -6.40 -16.81 -23.10
CA GLN A 352 -6.61 -15.37 -23.01
C GLN A 352 -5.36 -14.70 -22.41
N MET A 353 -5.20 -13.41 -22.66
CA MET A 353 -4.08 -12.64 -22.13
C MET A 353 -4.16 -12.57 -20.60
N SER A 354 -3.02 -12.66 -19.92
CA SER A 354 -2.97 -12.45 -18.48
C SER A 354 -3.05 -10.96 -18.14
N ALA A 355 -3.72 -10.62 -17.05
CA ALA A 355 -3.77 -9.28 -16.49
C ALA A 355 -2.36 -8.74 -16.16
N LEU A 356 -1.37 -9.63 -15.95
CA LEU A 356 0.02 -9.26 -15.73
C LEU A 356 0.67 -8.54 -16.92
N GLU A 357 0.13 -8.66 -18.13
CA GLU A 357 0.63 -7.90 -19.29
C GLU A 357 0.48 -6.39 -19.11
N PHE A 358 -0.54 -5.93 -18.36
CA PHE A 358 -0.67 -4.53 -18.01
C PHE A 358 0.42 -4.07 -17.02
N ILE A 359 0.78 -4.92 -16.06
CA ILE A 359 1.88 -4.66 -15.11
C ILE A 359 3.23 -4.63 -15.83
N ALA A 360 3.46 -5.56 -16.76
CA ALA A 360 4.64 -5.58 -17.62
C ALA A 360 4.70 -4.34 -18.53
N GLY A 361 3.54 -3.86 -18.98
CA GLY A 361 3.39 -2.62 -19.76
C GLY A 361 3.57 -1.33 -18.95
N GLY A 362 3.67 -1.39 -17.62
CA GLY A 362 3.95 -0.23 -16.77
C GLY A 362 2.81 0.23 -15.86
N ALA A 363 1.64 -0.42 -15.89
CA ALA A 363 0.57 -0.11 -14.94
C ALA A 363 0.99 -0.43 -13.50
N THR A 364 0.43 0.30 -12.54
CA THR A 364 0.58 0.10 -11.09
C THR A 364 -0.51 -0.82 -10.52
N GLY A 365 -1.63 -0.98 -11.23
CA GLY A 365 -2.71 -1.86 -10.84
C GLY A 365 -3.42 -2.49 -12.02
N THR A 366 -3.93 -3.69 -11.80
CA THR A 366 -4.73 -4.45 -12.75
C THR A 366 -5.70 -5.36 -12.01
N PHE A 367 -6.67 -5.88 -12.75
CA PHE A 367 -7.69 -6.80 -12.28
C PHE A 367 -7.94 -7.88 -13.33
N GLY A 368 -8.28 -9.08 -12.91
CA GLY A 368 -8.73 -10.14 -13.80
C GLY A 368 -9.58 -11.17 -13.08
N THR A 369 -10.21 -12.07 -13.82
CA THR A 369 -10.97 -13.18 -13.21
C THR A 369 -10.20 -14.50 -13.30
N VAL A 370 -10.15 -15.26 -12.22
CA VAL A 370 -9.43 -16.55 -12.14
C VAL A 370 -10.26 -17.73 -12.64
N SER A 371 -11.53 -17.49 -12.93
CA SER A 371 -12.52 -18.44 -13.47
C SER A 371 -13.56 -17.67 -14.30
N GLU A 372 -14.39 -18.40 -15.06
CA GLU A 372 -15.38 -17.83 -15.99
C GLU A 372 -16.45 -16.95 -15.30
N PRO A 373 -16.52 -15.64 -15.59
CA PRO A 373 -17.41 -14.72 -14.91
C PRO A 373 -18.77 -14.49 -15.59
N CYS A 374 -19.02 -15.04 -16.79
CA CYS A 374 -20.22 -14.80 -17.61
C CYS A 374 -20.38 -13.34 -18.07
N ALA A 375 -19.26 -12.61 -18.17
CA ALA A 375 -19.20 -11.21 -18.59
C ALA A 375 -20.16 -10.25 -17.84
N TYR A 376 -20.58 -10.54 -16.60
CA TYR A 376 -21.41 -9.59 -15.84
C TYR A 376 -20.60 -8.38 -15.38
N SER A 377 -21.05 -7.18 -15.71
CA SER A 377 -20.36 -5.91 -15.35
C SER A 377 -20.06 -5.79 -13.85
N GLN A 378 -20.92 -6.35 -13.00
CA GLN A 378 -20.85 -6.36 -11.54
C GLN A 378 -19.64 -7.14 -10.99
N LYS A 379 -19.02 -7.98 -11.81
CA LYS A 379 -17.83 -8.77 -11.46
C LYS A 379 -16.51 -8.10 -11.89
N PHE A 380 -16.59 -6.89 -12.42
CA PHE A 380 -15.43 -6.11 -12.88
C PHE A 380 -15.46 -4.70 -12.30
N PRO A 381 -14.32 -3.99 -12.31
CA PRO A 381 -14.26 -2.61 -11.87
C PRO A 381 -15.21 -1.72 -12.67
N PHE A 382 -16.14 -1.06 -11.97
CA PHE A 382 -16.91 0.05 -12.54
C PHE A 382 -16.00 1.27 -12.69
N PRO A 383 -15.70 1.73 -13.92
CA PRO A 383 -14.70 2.78 -14.12
C PRO A 383 -15.00 4.07 -13.35
N SER A 384 -16.27 4.45 -13.24
CA SER A 384 -16.69 5.66 -12.51
C SER A 384 -16.34 5.59 -11.03
N PHE A 385 -16.45 4.41 -10.41
CA PHE A 385 -16.15 4.21 -8.99
C PHE A 385 -14.65 4.16 -8.76
N VAL A 386 -13.88 3.42 -9.57
CA VAL A 386 -12.41 3.42 -9.45
C VAL A 386 -11.86 4.85 -9.58
N ILE A 387 -12.25 5.56 -10.65
CA ILE A 387 -11.77 6.93 -10.90
C ILE A 387 -12.16 7.87 -9.75
N SER A 388 -13.44 7.88 -9.34
CA SER A 388 -13.93 8.79 -8.30
C SER A 388 -13.29 8.50 -6.94
N ARG A 389 -13.21 7.24 -6.52
CA ARG A 389 -12.64 6.83 -5.22
C ARG A 389 -11.14 7.13 -5.17
N TYR A 390 -10.41 6.72 -6.20
CA TYR A 390 -8.96 6.86 -6.23
C TYR A 390 -8.53 8.33 -6.28
N THR A 391 -9.19 9.14 -7.10
CA THR A 391 -8.88 10.58 -7.21
C THR A 391 -9.38 11.43 -6.03
N LYS A 392 -10.18 10.85 -5.12
CA LYS A 392 -10.54 11.45 -3.82
C LYS A 392 -9.53 11.12 -2.71
N GLY A 393 -8.46 10.39 -3.03
CA GLY A 393 -7.35 10.11 -2.12
C GLY A 393 -7.48 8.81 -1.33
N GLU A 394 -8.35 7.89 -1.76
CA GLU A 394 -8.32 6.50 -1.29
C GLU A 394 -7.12 5.77 -1.93
N THR A 395 -6.58 4.74 -1.28
CA THR A 395 -5.50 3.91 -1.86
C THR A 395 -6.01 3.05 -3.01
N LEU A 396 -5.11 2.52 -3.84
CA LEU A 396 -5.46 1.65 -4.96
C LEU A 396 -6.31 0.44 -4.53
N ILE A 397 -5.95 -0.21 -3.41
CA ILE A 397 -6.72 -1.36 -2.92
C ILE A 397 -8.14 -0.97 -2.51
N GLU A 398 -8.32 0.19 -1.89
CA GLU A 398 -9.65 0.68 -1.50
C GLU A 398 -10.50 1.00 -2.73
N ALA A 399 -9.95 1.76 -3.67
CA ALA A 399 -10.65 2.17 -4.88
C ALA A 399 -11.07 0.98 -5.75
N TYR A 400 -10.20 -0.01 -5.91
CA TYR A 400 -10.53 -1.22 -6.66
C TYR A 400 -11.61 -2.04 -5.96
N TRP A 401 -11.46 -2.34 -4.67
CA TRP A 401 -12.41 -3.17 -3.97
C TRP A 401 -13.79 -2.52 -3.80
N LYS A 402 -13.86 -1.19 -3.66
CA LYS A 402 -15.13 -0.43 -3.66
C LYS A 402 -15.79 -0.35 -5.03
N SER A 403 -15.07 -0.68 -6.10
CA SER A 403 -15.56 -0.60 -7.49
C SER A 403 -16.12 -1.90 -8.04
N ILE A 404 -16.13 -3.00 -7.29
CA ILE A 404 -16.61 -4.31 -7.76
C ILE A 404 -17.66 -4.86 -6.82
N LEU A 405 -18.85 -5.15 -7.36
CA LEU A 405 -19.98 -5.62 -6.57
C LEU A 405 -19.80 -7.09 -6.16
N GLN A 406 -19.28 -7.93 -7.06
CA GLN A 406 -19.04 -9.35 -6.86
C GLN A 406 -17.59 -9.73 -7.14
N VAL A 407 -16.84 -10.03 -6.08
CA VAL A 407 -15.39 -10.20 -6.16
C VAL A 407 -14.92 -11.65 -6.14
N PHE A 408 -15.80 -12.64 -6.02
CA PHE A 408 -15.39 -14.04 -5.75
C PHE A 408 -14.39 -14.63 -6.77
N GLN A 409 -14.44 -14.18 -8.02
CA GLN A 409 -13.53 -14.61 -9.10
C GLN A 409 -12.40 -13.62 -9.33
N GLY A 410 -12.51 -12.44 -8.76
CA GLY A 410 -11.69 -11.28 -9.07
C GLY A 410 -10.36 -11.30 -8.33
N ILE A 411 -9.28 -11.46 -9.09
CA ILE A 411 -7.93 -11.26 -8.57
C ILE A 411 -7.52 -9.81 -8.73
N PHE A 412 -7.10 -9.21 -7.62
CA PHE A 412 -6.57 -7.85 -7.56
C PHE A 412 -5.05 -7.93 -7.54
N VAL A 413 -4.39 -7.28 -8.50
CA VAL A 413 -2.92 -7.26 -8.61
C VAL A 413 -2.47 -5.81 -8.73
N GLY A 414 -1.49 -5.42 -7.93
CA GLY A 414 -1.01 -4.05 -7.92
C GLY A 414 -0.26 -3.71 -6.65
N GLU A 415 0.17 -2.46 -6.54
CA GLU A 415 0.75 -1.93 -5.32
C GLU A 415 -0.37 -1.38 -4.41
N PRO A 416 -0.71 -2.05 -3.29
CA PRO A 416 -1.96 -1.78 -2.55
C PRO A 416 -2.10 -0.36 -2.05
N LEU A 417 -0.99 0.24 -1.61
CA LEU A 417 -0.97 1.56 -0.97
C LEU A 417 -0.73 2.71 -1.93
N ALA A 418 -0.62 2.45 -3.24
CA ALA A 418 -0.43 3.49 -4.24
C ALA A 418 -1.54 4.53 -4.06
N ASN A 419 -1.16 5.80 -3.90
CA ASN A 419 -2.12 6.85 -3.62
C ASN A 419 -1.73 8.17 -4.29
N PRO A 420 -1.95 8.30 -5.61
CA PRO A 420 -1.52 9.46 -6.39
C PRO A 420 -2.16 10.77 -5.93
N TRP A 421 -3.40 10.70 -5.48
CA TRP A 421 -4.19 11.84 -5.01
C TRP A 421 -4.35 11.86 -3.50
N ARG A 422 -3.36 11.33 -2.77
CA ARG A 422 -3.39 11.24 -1.31
C ARG A 422 -3.66 12.60 -0.70
N LYS A 423 -4.69 12.67 0.14
CA LYS A 423 -5.11 13.90 0.81
C LYS A 423 -4.70 13.90 2.27
N LYS A 424 -3.97 14.93 2.69
CA LYS A 424 -3.72 15.19 4.11
C LYS A 424 -5.04 15.66 4.75
N LEU A 425 -5.46 14.99 5.81
CA LEU A 425 -6.59 15.40 6.62
C LEU A 425 -6.13 16.56 7.52
N ALA A 426 -6.97 17.58 7.62
CA ALA A 426 -6.70 18.82 8.34
C ALA A 426 -6.68 18.61 9.86
#